data_AF-A0A2E4WDX4-F1
#
_entry.id   AF-A0A2E4WDX4-F1
#
_cell.length_a   1.000
_cell.length_b   1.000
_cell.length_c   1.000
_cell.angle_alpha   90.00
_cell.angle_beta   90.00
_cell.angle_gamma   90.00
#
_symmetry.space_group_name_H-M   'P 1'
#
loop_
_entity.id
_entity.type
_entity.pdbx_description
1 polymer ?
#
loop_
_entity_poly.entity_id
_entity_poly.type
_entity_poly.pdbx_seq_one_letter_code
_entity_poly.pdbx_strand_id
1 'polypeptide(L)'
;MKLFYVIFIIFNIININPVSSNTNIILSCKGVQWLNSKTIYAEWEVIKRIPKYKVIFYIDDKIKVAKFSIRKGNAGTIIGLGGWDLKTGEKSSLSITYSLTTKIFKVKSRYNNLRIEGKCLGDFQL
;
A
#
# COMPACT_ATOMS: atom_id res chain seq x y z
N MET A 1 20.20 -12.41 -45.27
CA MET A 1 20.73 -11.98 -43.95
C MET A 1 20.33 -10.55 -43.52
N LYS A 2 19.56 -9.78 -44.30
CA LYS A 2 19.11 -8.43 -43.89
C LYS A 2 17.70 -8.39 -43.28
N LEU A 3 16.82 -9.33 -43.65
CA LEU A 3 15.41 -9.34 -43.21
C LEU A 3 15.24 -9.71 -41.72
N PHE A 4 16.09 -10.60 -41.18
CA PHE A 4 16.04 -11.01 -39.78
C PHE A 4 16.43 -9.89 -38.81
N TYR A 5 17.32 -8.98 -39.23
CA TYR A 5 17.76 -7.87 -38.39
C TYR A 5 16.65 -6.83 -38.18
N VAL A 6 15.80 -6.62 -39.20
CA VAL A 6 14.67 -5.69 -39.13
C VAL A 6 13.59 -6.21 -38.17
N ILE A 7 13.32 -7.52 -38.17
CA ILE A 7 12.36 -8.15 -37.24
C ILE A 7 12.86 -8.04 -35.78
N PHE A 8 14.16 -8.21 -35.55
CA PHE A 8 14.75 -8.13 -34.21
C PHE A 8 14.69 -6.71 -33.63
N ILE A 9 14.82 -5.66 -34.46
CA ILE A 9 14.71 -4.26 -34.03
C ILE A 9 13.25 -3.91 -33.71
N ILE A 10 12.28 -4.36 -34.52
CA ILE A 10 10.85 -4.10 -34.27
C ILE A 10 10.40 -4.73 -32.94
N PHE A 11 10.85 -5.95 -32.63
CA PHE A 11 10.52 -6.62 -31.36
C PHE A 11 11.08 -5.89 -30.12
N ASN A 12 12.24 -5.24 -30.24
CA ASN A 12 12.83 -4.47 -29.14
C ASN A 12 12.14 -3.10 -28.93
N ILE A 13 11.53 -2.53 -29.97
CA ILE A 13 10.82 -1.24 -29.87
C ILE A 13 9.43 -1.42 -29.22
N ILE A 14 8.75 -2.55 -29.47
CA ILE A 14 7.38 -2.79 -28.95
C ILE A 14 7.36 -3.13 -27.45
N ASN A 15 8.50 -3.56 -26.88
CA ASN A 15 8.59 -3.93 -25.46
C ASN A 15 8.98 -2.79 -24.52
N ILE A 16 9.15 -1.57 -25.03
CA ILE A 16 9.25 -0.38 -24.20
C ILE A 16 7.87 0.27 -24.19
N ASN A 17 6.87 -0.44 -23.67
CA ASN A 17 5.82 0.26 -22.97
C ASN A 17 6.46 0.74 -21.66
N PRO A 18 6.75 2.04 -21.47
CA PRO A 18 6.68 2.52 -20.11
C PRO A 18 5.22 2.29 -19.74
N VAL A 19 4.94 1.22 -18.97
CA VAL A 19 3.77 1.25 -18.10
C VAL A 19 4.00 2.49 -17.26
N SER A 20 3.42 3.61 -17.68
CA SER A 20 3.45 4.83 -16.93
C SER A 20 2.86 4.46 -15.59
N SER A 21 3.70 4.42 -14.56
CA SER A 21 3.26 4.20 -13.21
C SER A 21 2.55 5.47 -12.75
N ASN A 22 1.38 5.76 -13.34
CA ASN A 22 0.36 6.65 -12.80
C ASN A 22 -0.27 6.04 -11.53
N THR A 23 0.50 5.26 -10.76
CA THR A 23 0.19 4.98 -9.38
C THR A 23 0.46 6.26 -8.62
N ASN A 24 -0.59 7.02 -8.35
CA ASN A 24 -0.57 8.15 -7.42
C ASN A 24 -0.27 7.62 -6.00
N ILE A 25 0.97 7.20 -5.77
CA ILE A 25 1.51 6.87 -4.46
C ILE A 25 1.54 8.18 -3.70
N ILE A 26 0.73 8.26 -2.64
CA ILE A 26 0.61 9.45 -1.81
C ILE A 26 1.43 9.34 -0.53
N LEU A 27 1.72 8.11 -0.10
CA LEU A 27 2.60 7.84 1.03
C LEU A 27 3.49 6.65 0.74
N SER A 28 4.75 6.76 1.15
CA SER A 28 5.69 5.65 1.26
C SER A 28 6.14 5.55 2.71
N CYS A 29 5.97 4.38 3.31
CA CYS A 29 6.10 4.18 4.74
C CYS A 29 7.06 3.04 5.06
N LYS A 30 7.77 3.17 6.17
CA LYS A 30 8.69 2.16 6.71
C LYS A 30 8.45 1.99 8.20
N GLY A 31 8.47 0.75 8.66
CA GLY A 31 8.21 0.43 10.06
C GLY A 31 8.22 -1.06 10.31
N VAL A 32 7.33 -1.51 11.20
CA VAL A 32 7.29 -2.89 11.64
C VAL A 32 5.86 -3.42 11.74
N GLN A 33 5.72 -4.72 11.52
CA GLN A 33 4.53 -5.51 11.77
C GLN A 33 4.74 -6.34 13.02
N TRP A 34 3.77 -6.33 13.94
CA TRP A 34 3.62 -7.32 14.99
C TRP A 34 2.49 -8.29 14.66
N LEU A 35 2.77 -9.59 14.81
CA LEU A 35 1.79 -10.66 14.69
C LEU A 35 2.21 -11.83 15.57
N ASN A 36 1.34 -12.28 16.48
CA ASN A 36 1.61 -13.41 17.39
C ASN A 36 2.97 -13.31 18.10
N SER A 37 3.26 -12.15 18.67
CA SER A 37 4.51 -11.84 19.40
C SER A 37 5.79 -11.81 18.53
N LYS A 38 5.68 -11.96 17.20
CA LYS A 38 6.79 -11.74 16.28
C LYS A 38 6.76 -10.32 15.74
N THR A 39 7.94 -9.71 15.65
CA THR A 39 8.14 -8.39 15.04
C THR A 39 8.92 -8.55 13.75
N ILE A 40 8.42 -7.95 12.67
CA ILE A 40 8.96 -8.10 11.32
C ILE A 40 9.03 -6.72 10.68
N TYR A 41 10.13 -6.43 9.97
CA TYR A 41 10.24 -5.19 9.21
C TYR A 41 9.20 -5.13 8.09
N ALA A 42 8.62 -3.97 7.86
CA ALA A 42 7.61 -3.78 6.84
C ALA A 42 7.79 -2.44 6.14
N GLU A 43 7.66 -2.45 4.82
CA GLU A 43 7.47 -1.24 4.02
C GLU A 43 6.06 -1.27 3.41
N TRP A 44 5.47 -0.10 3.18
CA TRP A 44 4.21 -0.05 2.46
C TRP A 44 3.99 1.26 1.74
N GLU A 45 3.19 1.18 0.69
CA GLU A 45 2.79 2.31 -0.13
C GLU A 45 1.29 2.49 -0.09
N VAL A 46 0.85 3.73 0.07
CA VAL A 46 -0.56 4.11 0.00
C VAL A 46 -0.81 4.77 -1.35
N ILE A 47 -1.73 4.22 -2.11
CA ILE A 47 -2.10 4.67 -3.45
C ILE A 47 -3.52 5.22 -3.40
N LYS A 48 -3.70 6.47 -3.86
CA LYS A 48 -5.02 7.07 -4.02
C LYS A 48 -5.77 6.36 -5.14
N ARG A 49 -6.91 5.76 -4.80
CA ARG A 49 -7.88 5.21 -5.76
C ARG A 49 -9.28 5.64 -5.31
N ILE A 50 -10.15 5.96 -6.26
CA ILE A 50 -11.55 6.32 -6.00
C ILE A 50 -12.38 5.05 -6.25
N PRO A 51 -13.23 4.62 -5.31
CA PRO A 51 -13.62 5.27 -4.05
C PRO A 51 -12.79 4.88 -2.82
N LYS A 52 -11.86 3.92 -2.94
CA LYS A 52 -11.09 3.37 -1.80
C LYS A 52 -9.59 3.46 -2.05
N TYR A 53 -8.84 3.86 -1.04
CA TYR A 53 -7.38 3.83 -1.06
C TYR A 53 -6.86 2.40 -1.04
N LYS A 54 -5.83 2.13 -1.85
CA LYS A 54 -5.13 0.85 -1.87
C LYS A 54 -3.85 1.00 -1.05
N VAL A 55 -3.55 0.03 -0.18
CA VAL A 55 -2.29 -0.04 0.54
C VAL A 55 -1.60 -1.35 0.18
N ILE A 56 -0.35 -1.26 -0.27
CA ILE A 56 0.48 -2.40 -0.65
C ILE A 56 1.57 -2.53 0.40
N PHE A 57 1.58 -3.65 1.12
CA PHE A 57 2.57 -3.97 2.14
C PHE A 57 3.58 -4.96 1.61
N TYR A 58 4.85 -4.66 1.83
CA TYR A 58 6.02 -5.51 1.59
C TYR A 58 6.52 -5.95 2.97
N ILE A 59 6.23 -7.20 3.35
CA ILE A 59 6.54 -7.76 4.67
C ILE A 59 7.24 -9.10 4.44
N ASP A 60 8.51 -9.19 4.84
CA ASP A 60 9.41 -10.25 4.37
C ASP A 60 9.38 -10.35 2.83
N ASP A 61 9.42 -11.57 2.30
CA ASP A 61 9.30 -11.86 0.86
C ASP A 61 7.84 -11.88 0.35
N LYS A 62 6.90 -11.30 1.10
CA LYS A 62 5.46 -11.37 0.80
C LYS A 62 4.87 -9.99 0.55
N ILE A 63 4.08 -9.91 -0.52
CA ILE A 63 3.26 -8.74 -0.84
C ILE A 63 1.83 -8.99 -0.35
N LYS A 64 1.29 -8.06 0.45
CA LYS A 64 -0.11 -8.08 0.90
C LYS A 64 -0.79 -6.79 0.50
N VAL A 65 -2.04 -6.88 0.07
CA VAL A 65 -2.81 -5.72 -0.39
C VAL A 65 -4.03 -5.54 0.50
N ALA A 66 -4.31 -4.31 0.92
CA ALA A 66 -5.54 -3.94 1.61
C ALA A 66 -6.22 -2.74 0.94
N LYS A 67 -7.53 -2.63 1.11
CA LYS A 67 -8.34 -1.52 0.59
C LYS A 67 -9.06 -0.83 1.74
N PHE A 68 -8.99 0.49 1.80
CA PHE A 68 -9.55 1.30 2.87
C PHE A 68 -10.46 2.41 2.34
N SER A 69 -11.61 2.57 2.99
CA SER A 69 -12.35 3.83 2.96
C SER A 69 -11.77 4.73 4.04
N ILE A 70 -11.39 5.95 3.67
CA ILE A 70 -10.63 6.87 4.52
C ILE A 70 -11.39 8.19 4.66
N ARG A 71 -11.36 8.77 5.85
CA ARG A 71 -11.93 10.09 6.15
C ARG A 71 -11.02 10.88 7.09
N LYS A 72 -11.23 12.20 7.16
CA LYS A 72 -10.60 13.05 8.17
C LYS A 72 -11.13 12.69 9.56
N GLY A 73 -10.23 12.55 10.51
CA GLY A 73 -10.52 12.40 11.94
C GLY A 73 -10.24 13.70 12.70
N ASN A 74 -10.25 13.62 14.03
CA ASN A 74 -9.97 14.76 14.91
C ASN A 74 -8.47 15.03 15.03
N ALA A 75 -8.09 16.24 15.46
CA ALA A 75 -6.71 16.62 15.78
C ALA A 75 -5.67 16.31 14.67
N GLY A 76 -6.04 16.59 13.41
CA GLY A 76 -5.14 16.37 12.27
C GLY A 76 -4.84 14.89 12.01
N THR A 77 -5.77 14.00 12.35
CA THR A 77 -5.66 12.57 12.03
C THR A 77 -6.49 12.20 10.83
N ILE A 78 -6.10 11.12 10.18
CA ILE A 78 -6.84 10.44 9.13
C ILE A 78 -7.16 9.05 9.64
N ILE A 79 -8.42 8.65 9.52
CA ILE A 79 -8.89 7.34 9.98
C ILE A 79 -9.56 6.61 8.83
N GLY A 80 -9.49 5.29 8.85
CA GLY A 80 -10.09 4.50 7.80
C GLY A 80 -10.43 3.10 8.24
N LEU A 81 -11.41 2.52 7.55
CA LEU A 81 -11.85 1.15 7.74
C LEU A 81 -11.77 0.42 6.42
N GLY A 82 -11.35 -0.83 6.48
CA GLY A 82 -11.10 -1.63 5.29
C GLY A 82 -10.85 -3.08 5.63
N GLY A 83 -10.15 -3.74 4.72
CA GLY A 83 -9.72 -5.11 4.92
C GLY A 83 -8.71 -5.54 3.88
N TRP A 84 -8.14 -6.72 4.12
CA TRP A 84 -7.28 -7.40 3.15
C TRP A 84 -8.03 -7.66 1.85
N ASP A 85 -7.39 -7.35 0.72
CA ASP A 85 -7.94 -7.62 -0.60
C ASP A 85 -8.10 -9.14 -0.80
N LEU A 86 -9.15 -9.53 -1.52
CA LEU A 86 -9.48 -10.94 -1.80
C LEU A 86 -9.74 -11.82 -0.55
N LYS A 87 -9.91 -11.24 0.64
CA LYS A 87 -10.33 -11.96 1.85
C LYS A 87 -11.69 -11.49 2.32
N THR A 88 -12.67 -12.39 2.36
CA THR A 88 -14.02 -12.13 2.86
C THR A 88 -14.12 -12.47 4.36
N GLY A 89 -15.10 -11.86 5.03
CA GLY A 89 -15.41 -12.11 6.44
C GLY A 89 -14.75 -11.16 7.43
N GLU A 90 -15.29 -11.14 8.65
CA GLU A 90 -14.90 -10.20 9.71
C GLU A 90 -13.40 -10.23 10.03
N LYS A 91 -12.79 -11.42 10.02
CA LYS A 91 -11.38 -11.63 10.34
C LYS A 91 -10.42 -10.91 9.38
N SER A 92 -10.88 -10.46 8.21
CA SER A 92 -10.08 -9.66 7.27
C SER A 92 -10.15 -8.16 7.56
N SER A 93 -10.99 -7.72 8.51
CA SER A 93 -11.23 -6.32 8.82
C SER A 93 -10.03 -5.64 9.47
N LEU A 94 -9.70 -4.48 8.92
CA LEU A 94 -8.60 -3.63 9.34
C LEU A 94 -9.11 -2.21 9.63
N SER A 95 -8.47 -1.55 10.57
CA SER A 95 -8.57 -0.11 10.77
C SER A 95 -7.21 0.54 10.56
N ILE A 96 -7.23 1.78 10.08
CA ILE A 96 -6.03 2.60 9.95
C ILE A 96 -6.17 3.90 10.72
N THR A 97 -5.03 4.43 11.12
CA THR A 97 -4.90 5.79 11.62
C THR A 97 -3.60 6.38 11.11
N TYR A 98 -3.64 7.60 10.61
CA TYR A 98 -2.47 8.36 10.19
C TYR A 98 -2.49 9.72 10.86
N SER A 99 -1.37 10.15 11.43
CA SER A 99 -1.23 11.48 12.01
C SER A 99 -0.55 12.41 11.00
N LEU A 100 -1.22 13.51 10.63
CA LEU A 100 -0.65 14.50 9.70
C LEU A 100 0.57 15.22 10.30
N THR A 101 0.63 15.35 11.63
CA THR A 101 1.73 16.00 12.36
C THR A 101 2.93 15.09 12.51
N THR A 102 2.74 13.90 13.07
CA THR A 102 3.86 12.98 13.37
C THR A 102 4.27 12.13 12.16
N LYS A 103 3.44 12.11 11.11
CA LYS A 103 3.58 11.24 9.93
C LYS A 103 3.63 9.75 10.27
N ILE A 104 3.06 9.37 11.42
CA ILE A 104 2.97 7.96 11.84
C ILE A 104 1.70 7.36 11.27
N PHE A 105 1.85 6.24 10.57
CA PHE A 105 0.76 5.42 10.04
C PHE A 105 0.65 4.13 10.83
N LYS A 106 -0.58 3.80 11.21
CA LYS A 106 -0.92 2.63 12.03
C LYS A 106 -2.01 1.83 11.35
N VAL A 107 -1.87 0.52 11.40
CA VAL A 107 -2.88 -0.46 10.99
C VAL A 107 -3.11 -1.40 12.16
N LYS A 108 -4.37 -1.74 12.42
CA LYS A 108 -4.73 -2.80 13.36
C LYS A 108 -5.78 -3.71 12.73
N SER A 109 -5.68 -5.01 12.99
CA SER A 109 -6.86 -5.87 12.82
C SER A 109 -7.83 -5.66 13.96
N ARG A 110 -9.12 -5.80 13.66
CA ARG A 110 -10.16 -5.79 14.70
C ARG A 110 -10.32 -7.14 15.40
N TYR A 111 -9.82 -8.22 14.81
CA TYR A 111 -10.13 -9.59 15.22
C TYR A 111 -8.89 -10.46 15.48
N ASN A 112 -7.70 -9.91 15.31
CA ASN A 112 -6.46 -10.57 15.70
C ASN A 112 -5.44 -9.54 16.19
N ASN A 113 -4.29 -10.02 16.68
CA ASN A 113 -3.22 -9.21 17.25
C ASN A 113 -2.31 -8.55 16.19
N LEU A 114 -2.72 -8.51 14.91
CA LEU A 114 -1.97 -7.81 13.88
C LEU A 114 -1.93 -6.31 14.17
N ARG A 115 -0.73 -5.77 14.25
CA ARG A 115 -0.45 -4.33 14.26
C ARG A 115 0.64 -4.02 13.26
N ILE A 116 0.49 -2.96 12.48
CA ILE A 116 1.56 -2.41 11.64
C ILE A 116 1.71 -0.94 12.01
N GLU A 117 2.93 -0.48 12.25
CA GLU A 117 3.20 0.91 12.60
C GLU A 117 4.52 1.38 12.01
N GLY A 118 4.55 2.61 11.52
CA GLY A 118 5.76 3.18 10.95
C GLY A 118 5.59 4.63 10.55
N LYS A 119 6.69 5.22 10.12
CA LYS A 119 6.76 6.61 9.68
C LYS A 119 6.64 6.65 8.16
N CYS A 120 5.94 7.66 7.66
CA CYS A 120 5.71 7.85 6.23
C CYS A 120 6.33 9.14 5.72
N LEU A 121 6.66 9.12 4.44
CA LEU A 121 6.94 10.28 3.62
C LEU A 121 5.76 10.51 2.69
N GLY A 122 5.46 11.78 2.41
CA GLY A 122 4.32 12.21 1.62
C GLY A 122 3.14 12.72 2.46
N ASP A 123 2.06 13.06 1.77
CA ASP A 123 0.88 13.68 2.36
C ASP A 123 -0.41 13.12 1.77
N PHE A 124 -1.39 12.91 2.65
CA PHE A 124 -2.75 12.63 2.21
C PHE A 124 -3.37 13.92 1.68
N GLN A 125 -3.70 13.91 0.39
CA GLN A 125 -4.63 14.86 -0.21
C GLN A 125 -6.01 14.19 -0.21
N LEU A 126 -6.83 14.45 0.81
CA LEU A 126 -8.22 14.00 0.86
C LEU A 126 -9.03 14.74 -0.21
#